data_AF-A0A3N5E696-F1
#
_entry.id   AF-A0A3N5E696-F1
#
_cell.length_a   1.000
_cell.length_b   1.000
_cell.length_c   1.000
_cell.angle_alpha   90.00
_cell.angle_beta   90.00
_cell.angle_gamma   90.00
#
_symmetry.space_group_name_H-M   'P 1'
#
loop_
_entity.id
_entity.type
_entity.pdbx_description
1 polymer ?
#
loop_
_entity_poly.entity_id
_entity_poly.type
_entity_poly.pdbx_seq_one_letter_code
_entity_poly.pdbx_strand_id
1 'polypeptide(L)'
;MKISSSVAKQFLLSSFLLLGIAGFSQDSVPALNREVIEFVKTTIGKKVDRGECWDLANKALTLIKADWDLQYKYGKLVNHKKETVYPGDIIQFEGVKVKYKKGNTTYTESMEHHTAIVYRVIDKGVFELAHQNTGFSGRKVGLSTLDISTIIKGKMSIYRPVKK
;
A
#
# COMPACT_ATOMS: atom_id res chain seq x y z
N MET A 1 67.53 -31.37 -7.02
CA MET A 1 67.86 -29.92 -6.97
C MET A 1 67.95 -29.40 -8.40
N LYS A 2 67.34 -28.24 -8.67
CA LYS A 2 67.20 -27.46 -9.93
C LYS A 2 66.04 -27.84 -10.89
N ILE A 3 64.94 -27.08 -10.95
CA ILE A 3 64.56 -25.73 -11.51
C ILE A 3 64.17 -25.76 -13.01
N SER A 4 62.86 -25.54 -13.30
CA SER A 4 62.19 -24.76 -14.41
C SER A 4 62.49 -25.11 -15.90
N SER A 5 61.61 -24.95 -16.90
CA SER A 5 60.54 -23.95 -17.11
C SER A 5 59.57 -24.33 -18.27
N SER A 6 58.37 -23.75 -18.20
CA SER A 6 57.51 -23.18 -19.28
C SER A 6 56.91 -24.07 -20.37
N VAL A 7 55.57 -24.20 -20.38
CA VAL A 7 54.72 -23.72 -21.50
C VAL A 7 53.35 -23.29 -20.93
N ALA A 8 52.96 -22.06 -21.25
CA ALA A 8 51.67 -21.45 -20.93
C ALA A 8 50.52 -21.99 -21.80
N LYS A 9 49.34 -22.23 -21.19
CA LYS A 9 48.03 -22.20 -21.86
C LYS A 9 46.96 -21.64 -20.92
N GLN A 10 46.87 -20.32 -20.93
CA GLN A 10 45.67 -19.49 -21.07
C GLN A 10 44.25 -20.10 -20.94
N PHE A 11 43.37 -19.28 -20.34
CA PHE A 11 41.89 -19.22 -20.43
C PHE A 11 41.10 -20.30 -19.62
N LEU A 12 40.20 -20.00 -18.68
CA LEU A 12 39.20 -18.92 -18.58
C LEU A 12 38.99 -18.49 -17.11
N LEU A 13 39.04 -17.18 -16.84
CA LEU A 13 38.42 -16.62 -15.64
C LEU A 13 36.90 -16.67 -15.82
N SER A 14 36.22 -17.53 -15.07
CA SER A 14 34.77 -17.46 -14.91
C SER A 14 34.45 -16.19 -14.12
N SER A 15 34.07 -15.14 -14.85
CA SER A 15 33.47 -13.95 -14.25
C SER A 15 32.08 -14.35 -13.74
N PHE A 16 31.98 -14.61 -12.44
CA PHE A 16 30.69 -14.68 -11.77
C PHE A 16 30.12 -13.26 -11.74
N LEU A 17 29.30 -12.96 -12.73
CA LEU A 17 28.50 -11.74 -12.79
C LEU A 17 27.53 -11.81 -11.61
N LEU A 18 27.84 -11.09 -10.52
CA LEU A 18 26.84 -10.77 -9.51
C LEU A 18 25.71 -10.03 -10.21
N LEU A 19 24.59 -10.71 -10.47
CA LEU A 19 23.33 -10.03 -10.73
C LEU A 19 23.05 -9.19 -9.49
N GLY A 20 23.24 -7.88 -9.62
CA GLY A 20 22.86 -6.91 -8.63
C GLY A 20 21.38 -7.10 -8.32
N ILE A 21 21.09 -7.50 -7.09
CA ILE A 21 19.74 -7.44 -6.55
C ILE A 21 19.40 -5.96 -6.56
N ALA A 22 18.46 -5.56 -7.43
CA ALA A 22 17.90 -4.22 -7.43
C ALA A 22 17.23 -4.01 -6.07
N GLY A 23 17.96 -3.41 -5.12
CA GLY A 23 17.39 -2.93 -3.88
C GLY A 23 16.36 -1.86 -4.23
N PHE A 24 15.08 -2.19 -4.11
CA PHE A 24 14.02 -1.18 -4.11
C PHE A 24 14.27 -0.26 -2.92
N SER A 25 14.81 0.92 -3.20
CA SER A 25 15.13 1.91 -2.17
C SER A 25 13.86 2.28 -1.38
N GLN A 26 13.94 2.16 -0.06
CA GLN A 26 12.94 2.67 0.90
C GLN A 26 12.78 4.19 0.83
N ASP A 27 13.65 4.92 0.11
CA ASP A 27 13.56 6.38 -0.08
C ASP A 27 12.46 6.83 -1.06
N SER A 28 11.74 5.91 -1.70
CA SER A 28 10.74 6.26 -2.71
C SER A 28 9.37 6.69 -2.16
N VAL A 29 9.07 6.40 -0.88
CA VAL A 29 7.77 6.76 -0.27
C VAL A 29 7.77 8.24 0.12
N PRO A 30 6.77 9.06 -0.25
CA PRO A 30 6.72 10.47 0.14
C PRO A 30 6.77 10.70 1.65
N ALA A 31 7.28 11.85 2.10
CA ALA A 31 7.47 12.12 3.53
C ALA A 31 6.17 12.06 4.35
N LEU A 32 5.10 12.73 3.88
CA LEU A 32 3.80 12.71 4.57
C LEU A 32 3.19 11.31 4.61
N ASN A 33 3.34 10.54 3.53
CA ASN A 33 2.93 9.15 3.47
C ASN A 33 3.61 8.28 4.55
N ARG A 34 4.91 8.48 4.79
CA ARG A 34 5.62 7.79 5.88
C ARG A 34 5.03 8.14 7.25
N GLU A 35 4.75 9.41 7.50
CA GLU A 35 4.14 9.84 8.77
C GLU A 35 2.74 9.25 8.97
N VAL A 36 1.92 9.15 7.91
CA VAL A 36 0.63 8.42 7.94
C VAL A 36 0.84 6.97 8.37
N ILE A 37 1.83 6.28 7.79
CA ILE A 37 2.11 4.88 8.11
C ILE A 37 2.59 4.69 9.54
N GLU A 38 3.47 5.57 10.04
CA GLU A 38 3.91 5.51 11.43
C GLU A 38 2.73 5.65 12.40
N PHE A 39 1.80 6.57 12.13
CA PHE A 39 0.57 6.65 12.89
C PHE A 39 -0.25 5.35 12.79
N VAL A 40 -0.51 4.84 11.58
CA VAL A 40 -1.31 3.63 11.36
C VAL A 40 -0.75 2.44 12.16
N LYS A 41 0.56 2.20 12.14
CA LYS A 41 1.21 1.11 12.90
C LYS A 41 0.85 1.13 14.38
N THR A 42 0.75 2.31 14.99
CA THR A 42 0.41 2.44 16.42
C THR A 42 -1.06 2.17 16.74
N THR A 43 -1.93 2.16 15.73
CA THR A 43 -3.40 2.08 15.86
C THR A 43 -3.99 0.71 15.53
N ILE A 44 -3.23 -0.19 14.89
CA ILE A 44 -3.71 -1.52 14.53
C ILE A 44 -4.26 -2.24 15.78
N GLY A 45 -5.47 -2.81 15.65
CA GLY A 45 -6.20 -3.46 16.73
C GLY A 45 -6.87 -2.51 17.74
N LYS A 46 -6.69 -1.19 17.60
CA LYS A 46 -7.28 -0.16 18.45
C LYS A 46 -8.40 0.57 17.72
N LYS A 47 -9.32 1.14 18.50
CA LYS A 47 -10.36 2.03 18.00
C LYS A 47 -9.78 3.44 17.90
N VAL A 48 -9.80 4.03 16.70
CA VAL A 48 -9.48 5.45 16.50
C VAL A 48 -10.77 6.25 16.57
N ASP A 49 -10.75 7.30 17.40
CA ASP A 49 -11.86 8.20 17.70
C ASP A 49 -13.19 7.46 17.92
N ARG A 50 -14.23 7.76 17.12
CA ARG A 50 -15.55 7.17 17.32
C ARG A 50 -15.58 5.75 16.83
N GLY A 51 -14.76 5.36 15.87
CA GLY A 51 -14.79 4.03 15.28
C GLY A 51 -15.16 4.00 13.80
N GLU A 52 -15.43 5.15 13.18
CA GLU A 52 -15.91 5.26 11.80
C GLU A 52 -14.79 5.10 10.78
N CYS A 53 -15.10 4.62 9.57
CA CYS A 53 -14.09 4.33 8.55
C CYS A 53 -13.22 5.54 8.20
N TRP A 54 -13.81 6.74 8.21
CA TRP A 54 -13.12 7.99 7.92
C TRP A 54 -12.31 8.55 9.11
N ASP A 55 -12.60 8.13 10.35
CA ASP A 55 -11.91 8.64 11.55
C ASP A 55 -10.40 8.36 11.45
N LEU A 56 -10.00 7.18 10.98
CA LEU A 56 -8.59 6.81 10.78
C LEU A 56 -7.86 7.79 9.85
N ALA A 57 -8.46 8.07 8.67
CA ALA A 57 -7.88 8.98 7.68
C ALA A 57 -7.82 10.42 8.20
N ASN A 58 -8.92 10.91 8.78
CA ASN A 58 -8.97 12.24 9.38
C ASN A 58 -7.92 12.42 10.46
N LYS A 59 -7.78 11.44 11.37
CA LYS A 59 -6.80 11.52 12.45
C LYS A 59 -5.38 11.54 11.92
N ALA A 60 -5.06 10.68 10.95
CA ALA A 60 -3.75 10.62 10.31
C ALA A 60 -3.37 11.96 9.67
N LEU A 61 -4.28 12.52 8.85
CA LEU A 61 -4.05 13.77 8.13
C LEU A 61 -3.98 14.99 9.08
N THR A 62 -4.79 15.00 10.13
CA THR A 62 -4.78 16.06 11.15
C THR A 62 -3.43 16.11 11.89
N LEU A 63 -2.88 14.96 12.28
CA LEU A 63 -1.61 14.88 13.01
C LEU A 63 -0.44 15.47 12.20
N ILE A 64 -0.45 15.24 10.89
CA ILE A 64 0.61 15.69 9.98
C ILE A 64 0.29 17.05 9.33
N LYS A 65 -0.81 17.70 9.73
CA LYS A 65 -1.29 18.98 9.17
C LYS A 65 -1.42 18.96 7.64
N ALA A 66 -1.88 17.85 7.08
CA ALA A 66 -2.13 17.71 5.66
C ALA A 66 -3.43 18.42 5.23
N ASP A 67 -3.47 18.87 3.98
CA ASP A 67 -4.65 19.51 3.38
C ASP A 67 -5.62 18.48 2.81
N TRP A 68 -6.91 18.71 3.05
CA TRP A 68 -8.01 17.93 2.48
C TRP A 68 -9.36 18.64 2.65
N ASP A 69 -10.39 18.19 1.92
CA ASP A 69 -11.69 18.88 1.82
C ASP A 69 -12.66 18.65 2.99
N LEU A 70 -12.26 17.87 4.00
CA LEU A 70 -13.10 17.42 5.13
C LEU A 70 -14.38 16.66 4.71
N GLN A 71 -14.48 16.25 3.45
CA GLN A 71 -15.57 15.43 2.93
C GLN A 71 -15.00 14.05 2.61
N TYR A 72 -14.37 13.87 1.44
CA TYR A 72 -13.78 12.58 1.02
C TYR A 72 -12.65 12.72 -0.02
N LYS A 73 -12.09 13.93 -0.22
CA LYS A 73 -10.90 14.17 -1.05
C LYS A 73 -9.70 14.45 -0.15
N TYR A 74 -8.95 13.40 0.13
CA TYR A 74 -7.88 13.35 1.12
C TYR A 74 -6.51 13.88 0.62
N GLY A 75 -6.53 14.88 -0.27
CA GLY A 75 -5.34 15.47 -0.88
C GLY A 75 -5.32 15.37 -2.40
N LYS A 76 -4.14 15.18 -3.01
CA LYS A 76 -3.99 15.11 -4.48
C LYS A 76 -4.51 13.78 -5.00
N LEU A 77 -5.43 13.80 -5.97
CA LEU A 77 -5.87 12.60 -6.67
C LEU A 77 -4.69 11.89 -7.38
N VAL A 78 -4.57 10.58 -7.18
CA VAL A 78 -3.55 9.71 -7.78
C VAL A 78 -4.18 8.91 -8.91
N ASN A 79 -3.63 9.03 -10.12
CA ASN A 79 -4.00 8.16 -11.23
C ASN A 79 -3.23 6.84 -11.12
N HIS A 80 -3.78 5.87 -10.39
CA HIS A 80 -3.13 4.58 -10.12
C HIS A 80 -2.80 3.73 -11.37
N LYS A 81 -3.27 4.12 -12.57
CA LYS A 81 -2.89 3.49 -13.85
C LYS A 81 -1.60 4.07 -14.42
N LYS A 82 -1.20 5.27 -14.01
CA LYS A 82 -0.06 6.04 -14.53
C LYS A 82 0.98 6.38 -13.46
N GLU A 83 0.55 6.51 -12.21
CA GLU A 83 1.37 6.87 -11.06
C GLU A 83 1.52 5.68 -10.12
N THR A 84 2.68 5.60 -9.47
CA THR A 84 2.92 4.67 -8.36
C THR A 84 2.01 5.03 -7.18
N VAL A 85 1.31 4.03 -6.64
CA VAL A 85 0.60 4.11 -5.35
C VAL A 85 1.60 3.80 -4.25
N TYR A 86 1.60 4.58 -3.17
CA TYR A 86 2.50 4.38 -2.04
C TYR A 86 1.72 3.99 -0.78
N PRO A 87 2.37 3.29 0.18
CA PRO A 87 1.90 3.26 1.55
C PRO A 87 1.55 4.67 2.05
N GLY A 88 0.47 4.83 2.79
CA GLY A 88 -0.01 6.12 3.28
C GLY A 88 -0.92 6.88 2.31
N ASP A 89 -1.07 6.45 1.05
CA ASP A 89 -2.13 6.97 0.19
C ASP A 89 -3.51 6.53 0.76
N ILE A 90 -4.51 7.41 0.66
CA ILE A 90 -5.86 7.18 1.19
C ILE A 90 -6.80 6.79 0.05
N ILE A 91 -7.60 5.76 0.26
CA ILE A 91 -8.60 5.28 -0.69
C ILE A 91 -9.99 5.62 -0.20
N GLN A 92 -10.79 6.25 -1.07
CA GLN A 92 -12.23 6.36 -0.92
C GLN A 92 -12.94 5.42 -1.89
N PHE A 93 -13.85 4.61 -1.37
CA PHE A 93 -14.74 3.72 -2.10
C PHE A 93 -16.16 4.29 -2.18
N GLU A 94 -16.76 4.22 -3.37
CA GLU A 94 -18.13 4.63 -3.65
C GLU A 94 -18.83 3.52 -4.45
N GLY A 95 -19.78 2.82 -3.81
CA GLY A 95 -20.57 1.73 -4.43
C GLY A 95 -19.71 0.55 -4.93
N VAL A 96 -18.56 0.29 -4.32
CA VAL A 96 -17.59 -0.70 -4.80
C VAL A 96 -18.04 -2.10 -4.47
N LYS A 97 -17.98 -3.00 -5.46
CA LYS A 97 -18.18 -4.44 -5.26
C LYS A 97 -16.97 -5.21 -5.72
N VAL A 98 -16.49 -6.08 -4.85
CA VAL A 98 -15.33 -6.94 -5.06
C VAL A 98 -15.81 -8.37 -5.17
N LYS A 99 -15.33 -9.11 -6.17
CA LYS A 99 -15.68 -10.52 -6.40
C LYS A 99 -14.42 -11.34 -6.65
N TYR A 100 -14.15 -12.29 -5.76
CA TYR A 100 -12.97 -13.15 -5.86
C TYR A 100 -13.32 -14.60 -5.48
N LYS A 101 -12.45 -15.53 -5.86
CA LYS A 101 -12.57 -16.95 -5.50
C LYS A 101 -11.54 -17.30 -4.45
N LYS A 102 -11.94 -18.12 -3.48
CA LYS A 102 -11.02 -18.77 -2.53
C LYS A 102 -11.37 -20.26 -2.51
N GLY A 103 -10.51 -21.07 -3.12
CA GLY A 103 -10.84 -22.46 -3.46
C GLY A 103 -12.03 -22.52 -4.42
N ASN A 104 -13.03 -23.35 -4.09
CA ASN A 104 -14.25 -23.50 -4.89
C ASN A 104 -15.35 -22.49 -4.55
N THR A 105 -15.12 -21.62 -3.56
CA THR A 105 -16.13 -20.64 -3.10
C THR A 105 -15.88 -19.28 -3.74
N THR A 106 -16.95 -18.67 -4.26
CA THR A 106 -16.95 -17.29 -4.73
C THR A 106 -17.43 -16.38 -3.62
N TYR A 107 -16.64 -15.36 -3.29
CA TYR A 107 -16.96 -14.33 -2.31
C TYR A 107 -17.36 -13.05 -3.04
N THR A 108 -18.26 -12.29 -2.43
CA THR A 108 -18.63 -10.96 -2.90
C THR A 108 -18.74 -10.03 -1.70
N GLU A 109 -18.01 -8.93 -1.77
CA GLU A 109 -17.98 -7.90 -0.72
C GLU A 109 -18.44 -6.57 -1.31
N SER A 110 -19.12 -5.75 -0.51
CA SER A 110 -19.61 -4.44 -0.93
C SER A 110 -19.10 -3.34 0.02
N MET A 111 -18.58 -2.27 -0.57
CA MET A 111 -18.09 -1.07 0.10
C MET A 111 -18.88 0.12 -0.46
N GLU A 112 -20.09 0.32 0.06
CA GLU A 112 -21.02 1.35 -0.45
C GLU A 112 -20.47 2.76 -0.26
N HIS A 113 -19.90 3.07 0.92
CA HIS A 113 -19.20 4.32 1.18
C HIS A 113 -18.15 4.10 2.26
N HIS A 114 -16.89 3.91 1.88
CA HIS A 114 -15.85 3.44 2.81
C HIS A 114 -14.51 4.12 2.56
N THR A 115 -13.77 4.37 3.64
CA THR A 115 -12.42 4.95 3.58
C THR A 115 -11.41 3.94 4.12
N ALA A 116 -10.25 3.85 3.47
CA ALA A 116 -9.12 3.06 3.93
C ALA A 116 -7.79 3.75 3.64
N ILE A 117 -6.73 3.35 4.33
CA ILE A 117 -5.36 3.78 4.06
C ILE A 117 -4.59 2.60 3.47
N VAL A 118 -3.83 2.82 2.40
CA VAL A 118 -2.88 1.82 1.89
C VAL A 118 -1.81 1.62 2.96
N TYR A 119 -1.86 0.52 3.69
CA TYR A 119 -0.85 0.19 4.67
C TYR A 119 0.42 -0.36 4.00
N ARG A 120 0.26 -1.25 3.02
CA ARG A 120 1.37 -1.79 2.20
C ARG A 120 0.93 -1.98 0.75
N VAL A 121 1.88 -1.85 -0.16
CA VAL A 121 1.74 -2.29 -1.55
C VAL A 121 2.37 -3.67 -1.64
N ILE A 122 1.56 -4.69 -1.89
CA ILE A 122 2.00 -6.09 -2.00
C ILE A 122 2.49 -6.34 -3.42
N ASP A 123 1.70 -5.89 -4.41
CA ASP A 123 2.01 -5.96 -5.83
C ASP A 123 1.28 -4.82 -6.57
N LYS A 124 1.48 -4.66 -7.87
CA LYS A 124 0.80 -3.68 -8.71
C LYS A 124 -0.71 -3.93 -8.67
N GLY A 125 -1.43 -3.05 -7.96
CA GLY A 125 -2.88 -3.15 -7.80
C GLY A 125 -3.32 -4.10 -6.67
N VAL A 126 -2.38 -4.64 -5.89
CA VAL A 126 -2.67 -5.47 -4.72
C VAL A 126 -2.15 -4.76 -3.48
N PHE A 127 -3.06 -4.40 -2.59
CA PHE A 127 -2.77 -3.56 -1.42
C PHE A 127 -3.21 -4.25 -0.14
N GLU A 128 -2.42 -4.06 0.92
CA GLU A 128 -2.90 -4.28 2.28
C GLU A 128 -3.46 -2.94 2.78
N LEU A 129 -4.71 -2.95 3.24
CA LEU A 129 -5.44 -1.77 3.67
C LEU A 129 -5.57 -1.75 5.19
N ALA A 130 -5.32 -0.60 5.80
CA ALA A 130 -5.71 -0.31 7.17
C ALA A 130 -7.01 0.50 7.18
N HIS A 131 -8.00 0.01 7.90
CA HIS A 131 -9.33 0.62 7.98
C HIS A 131 -10.10 0.08 9.19
N GLN A 132 -11.15 0.80 9.58
CA GLN A 132 -12.05 0.43 10.66
C GLN A 132 -13.49 0.49 10.16
N ASN A 133 -14.43 0.07 11.01
CA ASN A 133 -15.84 -0.08 10.67
C ASN A 133 -16.06 -1.13 9.57
N THR A 134 -15.43 -2.30 9.73
CA THR A 134 -15.55 -3.42 8.79
C THR A 134 -16.22 -4.61 9.47
N GLY A 135 -16.82 -5.51 8.68
CA GLY A 135 -17.43 -6.73 9.23
C GLY A 135 -16.45 -7.62 10.00
N PHE A 136 -15.17 -7.62 9.61
CA PHE A 136 -14.16 -8.51 10.19
C PHE A 136 -13.43 -7.91 11.41
N SER A 137 -13.40 -6.59 11.57
CA SER A 137 -12.67 -5.91 12.67
C SER A 137 -13.55 -5.01 13.55
N GLY A 138 -14.83 -4.84 13.19
CA GLY A 138 -15.74 -3.94 13.87
C GLY A 138 -15.21 -2.51 13.85
N ARG A 139 -15.27 -1.82 15.00
CA ARG A 139 -14.85 -0.41 15.15
C ARG A 139 -13.34 -0.23 15.36
N LYS A 140 -12.55 -1.30 15.32
CA LYS A 140 -11.09 -1.27 15.49
C LYS A 140 -10.41 -1.21 14.13
N VAL A 141 -9.20 -0.68 14.08
CA VAL A 141 -8.36 -0.71 12.87
C VAL A 141 -7.95 -2.16 12.62
N GLY A 142 -8.45 -2.72 11.52
CA GLY A 142 -8.06 -4.02 11.00
C GLY A 142 -7.28 -3.89 9.69
N LEU A 143 -6.65 -5.00 9.29
CA LEU A 143 -5.96 -5.12 8.01
C LEU A 143 -6.74 -6.06 7.09
N SER A 144 -6.87 -5.69 5.82
CA SER A 144 -7.41 -6.56 4.77
C SER A 144 -6.67 -6.39 3.45
N THR A 145 -6.70 -7.40 2.61
CA THR A 145 -6.11 -7.33 1.26
C THR A 145 -7.16 -6.90 0.24
N LEU A 146 -6.80 -5.97 -0.63
CA LEU A 146 -7.56 -5.61 -1.82
C LEU A 146 -6.73 -5.86 -3.07
N ASP A 147 -7.25 -6.69 -3.97
CA ASP A 147 -6.81 -6.76 -5.36
C ASP A 147 -7.80 -5.98 -6.23
N ILE A 148 -7.35 -4.86 -6.80
CA ILE A 148 -8.24 -3.97 -7.58
C ILE A 148 -8.75 -4.63 -8.86
N SER A 149 -8.11 -5.69 -9.35
CA SER A 149 -8.58 -6.44 -10.53
C SER A 149 -9.88 -7.20 -10.24
N THR A 150 -10.18 -7.44 -8.97
CA THR A 150 -11.39 -8.14 -8.51
C THR A 150 -12.58 -7.18 -8.31
N ILE A 151 -12.38 -5.88 -8.50
CA ILE A 151 -13.47 -4.88 -8.48
C ILE A 151 -14.30 -5.03 -9.75
N ILE A 152 -15.59 -5.32 -9.59
CA ILE A 152 -16.54 -5.53 -10.69
C ILE A 152 -17.56 -4.39 -10.84
N LYS A 153 -17.66 -3.50 -9.85
CA LYS A 153 -18.57 -2.34 -9.85
C LYS A 153 -18.02 -1.26 -8.91
N GLY A 154 -18.42 -0.02 -9.16
CA GLY A 154 -18.22 1.13 -8.29
C GLY A 154 -16.98 1.94 -8.66
N LYS A 155 -16.67 2.91 -7.81
CA LYS A 155 -15.56 3.84 -8.01
C LYS A 155 -14.62 3.80 -6.82
N MET A 156 -13.34 3.72 -7.13
CA MET A 156 -12.25 3.85 -6.17
C MET A 156 -11.44 5.08 -6.53
N SER A 157 -11.27 5.99 -5.57
CA SER A 157 -10.41 7.18 -5.73
C SER A 157 -9.27 7.08 -4.73
N ILE A 158 -8.03 7.25 -5.22
CA ILE A 158 -6.83 7.22 -4.39
C ILE A 158 -6.29 8.63 -4.27
N TYR A 159 -5.95 9.05 -3.06
CA TYR A 159 -5.46 10.39 -2.75
C TYR A 159 -4.13 10.30 -2.02
N ARG A 160 -3.22 11.19 -2.40
CA ARG A 160 -1.94 11.38 -1.74
C ARG A 160 -2.02 12.57 -0.79
N PRO A 161 -1.61 12.42 0.48
CA PRO A 161 -1.49 13.54 1.40
C PRO A 161 -0.61 14.65 0.81
N VAL A 162 -1.05 15.90 0.96
CA VAL A 162 -0.29 17.10 0.59
C VAL A 162 -0.25 18.06 1.77
N LYS A 163 0.74 18.95 1.80
CA LYS A 163 0.80 19.99 2.83
C LYS A 163 -0.32 21.02 2.61
N LYS A 164 -0.80 21.58 3.72
CA LYS A 164 -1.64 22.78 3.74
C LYS A 164 -0.90 24.02 3.29
#